data_AF-A0A4Y8LX27-F1
#
_entry.id   AF-A0A4Y8LX27-F1
#
_cell.length_a   1.000
_cell.length_b   1.000
_cell.length_c   1.000
_cell.angle_alpha   90.00
_cell.angle_beta   90.00
_cell.angle_gamma   90.00
#
_symmetry.space_group_name_H-M   'P 1'
#
loop_
_entity.id
_entity.type
_entity.pdbx_description
1 polymer ?
#
loop_
_entity_poly.entity_id
_entity_poly.type
_entity_poly.pdbx_seq_one_letter_code
_entity_poly.pdbx_strand_id
1 'polypeptide(L)'
;MVGSWRLNVGFGGFGALLTFMFSLSNNPLGTTFMRSLYAFIVFAALALVVRIVLGQILNPAKKPDSIESTENERGAVLDITTPDDDSLSEMMKEQWADGKGEPVKGFQPLTPKRLVSLDNPNPEEVVQAIRRLTDE
;
A
#
# COMPACT_ATOMS: atom_id res chain seq x y z
N MET A 1 16.67 -11.85 -2.26
CA MET A 1 17.59 -10.98 -3.01
C MET A 1 17.11 -10.88 -4.47
N VAL A 2 16.02 -10.15 -4.71
CA VAL A 2 15.40 -10.04 -6.04
C VAL A 2 16.01 -8.85 -6.76
N GLY A 3 17.15 -9.05 -7.42
CA GLY A 3 17.84 -7.93 -8.09
C GLY A 3 19.26 -8.18 -8.52
N SER A 4 19.65 -9.42 -8.80
CA SER A 4 21.01 -9.68 -9.27
C SER A 4 21.18 -9.14 -10.70
N TRP A 5 22.08 -8.17 -10.85
CA TRP A 5 22.64 -7.68 -12.13
C TRP A 5 22.91 -8.80 -13.15
N ARG A 6 23.15 -10.02 -12.65
CA ARG A 6 23.25 -11.28 -13.37
C ARG A 6 22.12 -11.53 -14.37
N LEU A 7 20.87 -11.20 -14.08
CA LEU A 7 19.76 -11.39 -15.03
C LEU A 7 19.88 -10.46 -16.24
N ASN A 8 20.25 -9.21 -16.02
CA ASN A 8 20.44 -8.24 -17.11
C ASN A 8 21.62 -8.66 -18.01
N VAL A 9 22.75 -9.05 -17.40
CA VAL A 9 23.93 -9.54 -18.13
C VAL A 9 23.62 -10.85 -18.86
N GLY A 10 22.88 -11.77 -18.23
CA GLY A 10 22.47 -13.03 -18.85
C GLY A 10 21.58 -12.81 -20.07
N PHE A 11 20.61 -11.90 -19.97
CA PHE A 11 19.71 -11.58 -21.08
C PHE A 11 20.43 -10.86 -22.23
N GLY A 12 21.32 -9.91 -21.90
CA GLY A 12 22.22 -9.29 -22.87
C GLY A 12 23.11 -10.31 -23.57
N GLY A 13 23.73 -11.21 -22.81
CA GLY A 13 24.58 -12.28 -23.34
C GLY A 13 23.81 -13.24 -24.25
N PHE A 14 22.57 -13.58 -23.88
CA PHE A 14 21.69 -14.40 -24.72
C PHE A 14 21.38 -13.72 -26.06
N GLY A 15 21.02 -12.43 -26.06
CA GLY A 15 20.78 -11.68 -27.30
C GLY A 15 22.02 -11.54 -28.19
N ALA A 16 23.18 -11.33 -27.56
CA ALA A 16 24.47 -11.28 -28.25
C ALA A 16 24.82 -12.62 -28.90
N LEU A 17 24.61 -13.73 -28.19
CA LEU A 17 24.84 -15.09 -28.68
C LEU A 17 23.93 -15.42 -29.86
N LEU A 18 22.65 -15.10 -29.76
CA LEU A 18 21.68 -15.34 -30.82
C LEU A 18 22.06 -14.56 -32.09
N THR A 19 22.40 -13.28 -31.93
CA THR A 19 22.85 -12.42 -33.05
C THR A 19 24.17 -12.91 -33.64
N PHE A 20 25.10 -13.38 -32.80
CA PHE A 20 26.36 -13.95 -33.24
C PHE A 20 26.13 -15.17 -34.12
N MET A 21 25.28 -16.13 -33.69
CA MET A 21 24.97 -17.34 -34.48
C MET A 21 24.35 -16.99 -35.84
N PHE A 22 23.41 -16.04 -35.89
CA PHE A 22 22.80 -15.62 -37.16
C PHE A 22 23.75 -14.82 -38.04
N SER A 23 24.57 -13.95 -37.47
CA SER A 23 25.47 -13.09 -38.23
C SER A 23 26.70 -13.84 -38.74
N LEU A 24 27.11 -14.93 -38.08
CA LEU A 24 28.27 -15.75 -38.46
C LEU A 24 28.13 -16.36 -39.86
N SER A 25 26.91 -16.68 -40.30
CA SER A 25 26.66 -17.28 -41.62
C SER A 25 26.88 -16.31 -42.79
N ASN A 26 26.64 -15.01 -42.57
CA ASN A 26 26.51 -14.05 -43.68
C ASN A 26 27.55 -12.93 -43.66
N ASN A 27 28.42 -12.86 -42.65
CA ASN A 27 29.28 -11.69 -42.46
C ASN A 27 30.67 -12.06 -41.93
N PRO A 28 31.71 -11.29 -42.29
CA PRO A 28 33.03 -11.42 -41.68
C PRO A 28 32.99 -11.35 -40.15
N LEU A 29 33.97 -11.99 -39.50
CA LEU A 29 34.04 -12.08 -38.04
C LEU A 29 34.00 -10.71 -37.35
N GLY A 30 34.69 -9.70 -37.90
CA GLY A 30 34.69 -8.34 -37.34
C GLY A 30 33.31 -7.68 -37.31
N THR A 31 32.57 -7.77 -38.42
CA THR A 31 31.20 -7.24 -38.50
C THR A 31 30.23 -8.00 -37.60
N THR A 32 30.42 -9.31 -37.45
CA THR A 32 29.63 -10.15 -36.54
C THR A 32 29.86 -9.78 -35.08
N PHE A 33 31.11 -9.48 -34.70
CA PHE A 33 31.45 -9.03 -33.34
C PHE A 33 30.83 -7.66 -33.00
N MET A 34 30.87 -6.71 -33.95
CA MET A 34 30.23 -5.41 -33.75
C MET A 34 28.72 -5.56 -33.60
N ARG A 35 28.08 -6.40 -34.44
CA ARG A 35 26.64 -6.67 -34.37
C ARG A 35 26.24 -7.35 -33.07
N SER A 36 27.01 -8.33 -32.59
CA SER A 36 26.73 -8.98 -31.31
C SER A 36 26.91 -8.03 -30.13
N LEU A 37 27.86 -7.10 -30.19
CA LEU A 37 28.02 -6.05 -29.17
C LEU A 37 26.83 -5.08 -29.14
N TYR A 38 26.36 -4.62 -30.30
CA TYR A 38 25.14 -3.80 -30.36
C TYR A 38 23.92 -4.57 -29.83
N ALA A 39 23.78 -5.85 -30.19
CA ALA A 39 22.71 -6.69 -29.67
C ALA A 39 22.80 -6.87 -28.15
N PHE A 40 24.01 -7.04 -27.59
CA PHE A 40 24.19 -7.13 -26.14
C PHE A 40 23.62 -5.90 -25.42
N ILE A 41 23.97 -4.69 -25.90
CA ILE A 41 23.53 -3.43 -25.31
C ILE A 41 22.00 -3.30 -25.42
N VAL A 42 21.44 -3.59 -26.60
CA VAL A 42 19.99 -3.49 -26.84
C VAL A 42 19.21 -4.47 -25.95
N PHE A 43 19.66 -5.72 -25.85
CA PHE A 43 19.00 -6.73 -25.01
C PHE A 43 19.17 -6.43 -23.52
N ALA A 44 20.32 -5.93 -23.09
CA ALA A 44 20.52 -5.50 -21.70
C ALA A 44 19.61 -4.30 -21.34
N ALA A 45 19.45 -3.34 -22.25
CA ALA A 45 18.52 -2.22 -22.08
C ALA A 45 17.06 -2.71 -22.04
N LEU A 46 16.66 -3.62 -22.93
CA LEU A 46 15.35 -4.26 -22.89
C LEU A 46 15.11 -5.00 -21.57
N ALA A 47 16.10 -5.74 -21.07
CA ALA A 47 16.00 -6.43 -19.79
C ALA A 47 15.78 -5.45 -18.63
N LEU A 48 16.41 -4.26 -18.66
CA LEU A 48 16.14 -3.20 -17.68
C LEU A 48 14.71 -2.70 -17.75
N VAL A 49 14.18 -2.45 -18.95
CA VAL A 49 12.79 -2.01 -19.12
C VAL A 49 11.82 -3.07 -18.60
N VAL A 50 12.00 -4.33 -19.03
CA VAL A 50 11.19 -5.46 -18.56
C VAL A 50 11.28 -5.58 -17.05
N ARG A 51 12.47 -5.42 -16.47
CA ARG A 51 12.65 -5.43 -15.02
C ARG A 51 11.88 -4.32 -14.32
N ILE A 52 11.91 -3.09 -14.84
CA ILE A 52 11.15 -1.97 -14.27
C ILE A 52 9.66 -2.32 -14.29
N VAL A 53 9.15 -2.76 -15.44
CA VAL A 53 7.73 -3.12 -15.61
C VAL A 53 7.33 -4.26 -14.67
N LEU A 54 8.10 -5.35 -14.61
CA LEU A 54 7.87 -6.46 -13.69
C LEU A 54 7.98 -5.99 -12.23
N GLY A 55 8.90 -5.09 -11.92
CA GLY A 55 9.03 -4.49 -10.58
C GLY A 55 7.75 -3.77 -10.14
N GLN A 56 7.11 -3.03 -11.06
CA GLN A 56 5.84 -2.33 -10.81
C GLN A 56 4.67 -3.31 -10.67
N ILE A 57 4.61 -4.36 -11.49
CA ILE A 57 3.50 -5.33 -11.47
C ILE A 57 3.60 -6.25 -10.24
N LEU A 58 4.80 -6.74 -9.90
CA LEU A 58 5.00 -7.73 -8.85
C LEU A 58 5.16 -7.12 -7.44
N ASN A 59 5.39 -5.81 -7.29
CA ASN A 59 5.39 -5.14 -5.99
C ASN A 59 4.25 -4.11 -5.89
N PRO A 60 2.99 -4.55 -5.75
CA PRO A 60 1.95 -3.63 -5.30
C PRO A 60 2.29 -3.18 -3.87
N ALA A 61 2.59 -1.89 -3.71
CA ALA A 61 2.93 -1.21 -2.45
C ALA A 61 4.29 -1.59 -1.80
N LYS A 62 5.40 -1.15 -2.41
CA LYS A 62 6.63 -0.90 -1.63
C LYS A 62 6.61 0.53 -1.12
N LYS A 63 6.33 0.72 0.18
CA LYS A 63 6.73 1.95 0.90
C LYS A 63 8.22 2.19 0.63
N PRO A 64 8.66 3.44 0.44
CA PRO A 64 10.03 3.72 0.06
C PRO A 64 10.93 3.42 1.26
N ASP A 65 11.64 2.30 1.22
CA ASP A 65 12.74 2.04 2.14
C ASP A 65 14.03 1.75 1.37
N SER A 66 15.07 2.41 1.88
CA SER A 66 16.50 2.25 1.67
C SER A 66 17.10 2.79 0.36
N ILE A 67 17.27 4.11 0.30
CA ILE A 67 18.55 4.68 -0.10
C ILE A 67 19.42 4.63 1.17
N GLU A 68 20.48 3.81 1.12
CA GLU A 68 21.48 3.75 2.19
C GLU A 68 22.21 5.09 2.32
N SER A 69 22.63 5.37 3.56
CA SER A 69 23.72 6.27 3.97
C SER A 69 23.32 7.66 4.51
N THR A 70 23.33 7.75 5.85
CA THR A 70 23.79 8.90 6.65
C THR A 70 22.75 9.86 7.26
N GLU A 71 21.46 9.82 6.92
CA GLU A 71 20.48 10.77 7.52
C GLU A 71 19.45 10.13 8.46
N ASN A 72 19.46 8.81 8.62
CA ASN A 72 18.39 8.04 9.26
C ASN A 72 18.46 7.94 10.79
N GLU A 73 19.23 8.79 11.46
CA GLU A 73 19.25 8.86 12.94
C GLU A 73 18.40 9.99 13.51
N ARG A 74 17.91 10.94 12.69
CA ARG A 74 16.99 11.99 13.15
C ARG A 74 15.54 11.58 12.91
N GLY A 75 14.91 11.05 13.95
CA GLY A 75 13.50 10.67 13.97
C GLY A 75 13.22 9.25 14.48
N ALA A 76 14.27 8.46 14.73
CA ALA A 76 14.18 7.10 15.25
C ALA A 76 14.25 7.01 16.79
N VAL A 77 14.32 8.13 17.50
CA VAL A 77 14.17 8.17 18.97
C VAL A 77 12.69 8.36 19.26
N LEU A 78 11.94 7.26 19.24
CA LEU A 78 10.60 7.21 19.82
C LEU A 78 10.78 6.97 21.32
N ASP A 79 10.69 8.02 22.12
CA ASP A 79 10.66 7.87 23.56
C ASP A 79 9.30 7.26 23.95
N ILE A 80 9.33 5.97 24.28
CA ILE A 80 8.14 5.19 24.66
C ILE A 80 7.84 5.29 26.15
N THR A 81 8.52 6.19 26.88
CA THR A 81 8.16 6.48 28.26
C THR A 81 6.88 7.30 28.28
N THR A 82 5.76 6.61 28.51
CA THR A 82 4.53 7.29 28.95
C THR A 82 4.81 7.77 30.37
N PRO A 83 4.68 9.08 30.68
CA PRO A 83 4.78 9.53 32.07
C PRO A 83 3.76 8.74 32.90
N ASP A 84 4.19 8.19 34.04
CA ASP A 84 3.31 7.55 35.01
C ASP A 84 2.37 8.64 35.59
N ASP A 85 1.29 8.94 34.88
CA ASP A 85 0.19 9.75 35.38
C ASP A 85 -0.66 8.89 36.31
N ASP A 86 -0.15 8.68 37.53
CA ASP A 86 -0.84 7.99 38.63
C ASP A 86 -2.25 8.58 38.87
N SER A 87 -2.43 9.87 38.55
CA SER A 87 -3.71 10.58 38.61
C SER A 87 -4.80 9.99 37.71
N LEU A 88 -4.47 9.55 36.49
CA LEU A 88 -5.43 8.92 35.57
C LEU A 88 -5.82 7.53 36.06
N SER A 89 -4.86 6.78 36.59
CA SER A 89 -5.09 5.46 37.18
C SER A 89 -6.00 5.56 38.41
N GLU A 90 -5.85 6.60 39.22
CA GLU A 90 -6.69 6.88 40.38
C GLU A 90 -8.11 7.29 39.99
N MET A 91 -8.28 8.18 39.00
CA MET A 91 -9.59 8.55 38.44
C MET A 91 -10.35 7.35 37.84
N MET A 92 -9.64 6.45 37.13
CA MET A 92 -10.25 5.25 36.57
C MET A 92 -10.72 4.28 37.67
N LYS A 93 -9.95 4.19 38.76
CA LYS A 93 -10.27 3.35 39.91
C LYS A 93 -11.45 3.90 40.71
N GLU A 94 -11.56 5.22 40.83
CA GLU A 94 -12.72 5.89 41.42
C GLU A 94 -14.00 5.63 40.62
N GLN A 95 -13.93 5.63 39.28
CA GLN A 95 -15.08 5.33 38.42
C GLN A 95 -15.55 3.87 38.51
N TRP A 96 -14.66 2.96 38.91
CA TRP A 96 -14.97 1.56 39.16
C TRP A 96 -15.40 1.31 40.62
N ALA A 97 -14.93 2.14 41.56
CA ALA A 97 -15.26 2.06 42.98
C ALA A 97 -16.60 2.74 43.32
N ASP A 98 -17.04 3.74 42.54
CA ASP A 98 -18.36 4.35 42.67
C ASP A 98 -19.43 3.44 42.05
N GLY A 99 -19.66 2.32 42.74
CA GLY A 99 -20.65 1.30 42.43
C GLY A 99 -22.09 1.82 42.49
N LYS A 100 -22.50 2.64 41.53
CA LYS A 100 -23.92 2.81 41.16
C LYS A 100 -24.30 1.70 40.18
N GLY A 101 -24.62 0.56 40.77
CA GLY A 101 -25.12 -0.61 40.05
C GLY A 101 -26.42 -0.33 39.31
N GLU A 102 -26.33 -0.33 37.99
CA GLU A 102 -27.35 -0.95 37.14
C GLU A 102 -26.70 -2.23 36.61
N PRO A 103 -27.30 -3.42 36.84
CA PRO A 103 -26.78 -4.64 36.25
C PRO A 103 -26.80 -4.48 34.73
N VAL A 104 -25.66 -4.77 34.09
CA VAL A 104 -25.52 -4.79 32.63
C VAL A 104 -26.61 -5.70 32.08
N LYS A 105 -27.72 -5.11 31.61
CA LYS A 105 -28.73 -5.85 30.85
C LYS A 105 -28.00 -6.35 29.61
N GLY A 106 -27.84 -7.67 29.54
CA GLY A 106 -27.24 -8.34 28.40
C GLY A 106 -27.89 -7.87 27.09
N PHE A 107 -27.14 -7.98 26.00
CA PHE A 107 -27.53 -7.51 24.67
C PHE A 107 -29.01 -7.81 24.38
N GLN A 108 -29.82 -6.76 24.37
CA GLN A 108 -31.21 -6.81 23.96
C GLN A 108 -31.22 -6.42 22.48
N PRO A 109 -31.28 -7.36 21.53
CA PRO A 109 -31.31 -7.02 20.12
C PRO A 109 -32.50 -6.09 19.89
N LEU A 110 -32.20 -4.87 19.41
CA LEU A 110 -33.22 -3.89 19.05
C LEU A 110 -34.12 -4.54 18.00
N THR A 111 -35.37 -4.78 18.36
CA THR A 111 -36.39 -5.22 17.41
C THR A 111 -36.69 -4.00 16.53
N PRO A 112 -36.23 -3.98 15.26
CA PRO A 112 -36.49 -2.82 14.43
C PRO A 112 -38.01 -2.73 14.23
N LYS A 113 -38.61 -1.64 14.69
CA LYS A 113 -40.00 -1.32 14.37
C LYS A 113 -40.07 -1.22 12.85
N ARG A 114 -40.75 -2.16 12.20
CA ARG A 114 -40.96 -2.17 10.76
C ARG A 114 -41.54 -0.81 10.37
N LEU A 115 -40.77 -0.04 9.61
CA LEU A 115 -41.25 1.16 8.96
C LEU A 115 -42.20 0.69 7.85
N VAL A 116 -43.47 0.56 8.20
CA VAL A 116 -44.54 0.57 7.20
C VAL A 116 -44.50 1.97 6.62
N SER A 117 -44.37 2.06 5.29
CA SER A 117 -44.54 3.34 4.60
C SER A 117 -45.85 3.95 5.07
N LEU A 118 -45.78 5.16 5.62
CA LEU A 118 -46.98 5.92 5.93
C LEU A 118 -47.67 6.20 4.58
N ASP A 119 -48.67 5.40 4.25
CA ASP A 119 -49.46 5.52 3.00
C ASP A 119 -50.28 6.82 2.95
N ASN A 120 -50.24 7.66 3.99
CA ASN A 120 -50.71 9.03 3.98
C ASN A 120 -49.95 9.86 5.04
N PRO A 121 -48.88 10.59 4.68
CA PRO A 121 -48.29 11.56 5.58
C PRO A 121 -49.24 12.75 5.76
N ASN A 122 -49.54 13.12 7.02
CA ASN A 122 -50.27 14.34 7.32
C ASN A 122 -49.44 15.54 6.81
N PRO A 123 -50.01 16.42 5.96
CA PRO A 123 -49.25 17.50 5.32
C PRO A 123 -48.66 18.48 6.34
N GLU A 124 -49.26 18.62 7.51
CA GLU A 124 -48.77 19.49 8.59
C GLU A 124 -47.44 19.01 9.18
N GLU A 125 -47.26 17.70 9.40
CA GLU A 125 -46.03 17.14 9.97
C GLU A 125 -44.86 17.25 8.99
N VAL A 126 -45.13 17.12 7.68
CA VAL A 126 -44.13 17.27 6.62
C VAL A 126 -43.64 18.71 6.52
N VAL A 127 -44.56 19.69 6.58
CA VAL A 127 -44.19 21.11 6.55
C VAL A 127 -43.36 21.48 7.78
N GLN A 128 -43.70 20.94 8.96
CA GLN A 128 -42.94 21.20 10.17
C GLN A 128 -41.53 20.56 10.13
N ALA A 129 -41.40 19.37 9.54
CA ALA A 129 -40.11 18.72 9.32
C ALA A 129 -39.21 19.50 8.35
N ILE A 130 -39.76 20.00 7.23
CA ILE A 130 -39.01 20.82 6.27
C ILE A 130 -38.52 22.12 6.92
N ARG A 131 -39.35 22.76 7.75
CA ARG A 131 -38.98 24.00 8.44
C ARG A 131 -37.82 23.78 9.40
N ARG A 132 -37.85 22.71 10.21
CA ARG A 132 -36.74 22.38 11.12
C ARG A 132 -35.44 22.03 10.40
N LEU A 133 -35.52 21.42 9.21
CA LEU A 133 -34.35 21.05 8.42
C LEU A 133 -33.75 22.25 7.67
N THR A 134 -34.49 23.35 7.53
CA THR A 134 -34.02 24.60 6.92
C THR A 134 -33.44 25.57 7.95
N ASP A 135 -33.82 25.42 9.22
CA ASP A 135 -33.35 26.25 10.34
C ASP A 135 -32.05 25.70 11.00
N GLU A 136 -31.53 24.54 10.56
CA GLU A 136 -30.15 24.06 10.83
C GLU A 136 -29.21 24.37 9.66
#